data_AF-A0A2J8NWJ4-F1
#
_entry.id   AF-A0A2J8NWJ4-F1
#
_cell.length_a   1.000
_cell.length_b   1.000
_cell.length_c   1.000
_cell.angle_alpha   90.00
_cell.angle_beta   90.00
_cell.angle_gamma   90.00
#
_symmetry.space_group_name_H-M   'P 1'
#
loop_
_entity.id
_entity.type
_entity.pdbx_description
1 polymer ?
#
loop_
_entity_poly.entity_id
_entity_poly.type
_entity_poly.pdbx_seq_one_letter_code
_entity_poly.pdbx_strand_id
1 'polypeptide(L)'
;MPYEIKKVFASLPQVERGVSKIIGGDPKGNNFLYTNGKCVILRNIDDHSRFVNCVRFSPDGNRFATASADGQIYIYDGKTGEKVCALGGSKAHDGGIYAISWSPDSTHLLSASGDKTSKIWDVSVNSVVSTFPMGSTVLDQQLGCLWQKDHLLSVSLSGYINYLDRNNPSKPLRVIKGHSKSIQCLTVHKNGGKSYIYSGSHDGHINYWDSETGENDSFAGKGHTNQVSRMTVDESGQLISCSMDDTVRYTSLMLRDYSGQGVVKLDVQPKCVAVGPGGYAVVVCIGQIVLLKDQRKCFSIDNPGYEPEVVAVHPGGDTVAIGGADGNVRLYSILGTTLKDEGKLLEAKGPVTDVAYSHDGAFLAVCDASKVVTVFSVADGYSENNVFYGHHAKIVCLAWSPDNEHFASGGMDMMVYVWTLSDPETRVKIQDAHRLHHVSSLAWLDEHTLVTTSHDASVKEWTITY
;
A
#
# COMPACT_ATOMS: atom_id res chain seq x y z
N MET A 1 -0.06 -69.63 -3.60
CA MET A 1 -0.21 -69.31 -2.16
C MET A 1 -1.69 -69.10 -1.86
N PRO A 2 -2.21 -69.55 -0.71
CA PRO A 2 -3.67 -69.59 -0.47
C PRO A 2 -4.27 -68.26 0.02
N TYR A 3 -3.52 -67.15 0.00
CA TYR A 3 -4.03 -65.83 0.39
C TYR A 3 -3.18 -64.69 -0.23
N GLU A 4 -3.79 -63.50 -0.28
CA GLU A 4 -3.19 -62.24 -0.75
C GLU A 4 -3.65 -61.10 0.18
N ILE A 5 -2.74 -60.17 0.49
CA ILE A 5 -3.07 -58.98 1.28
C ILE A 5 -3.79 -57.99 0.36
N LYS A 6 -5.08 -57.72 0.64
CA LYS A 6 -5.91 -56.86 -0.21
C LYS A 6 -5.71 -55.36 0.07
N LYS A 7 -5.53 -54.96 1.34
CA LYS A 7 -5.28 -53.57 1.77
C LYS A 7 -4.53 -53.56 3.10
N VAL A 8 -3.79 -52.47 3.36
CA VAL A 8 -3.15 -52.20 4.65
C VAL A 8 -3.51 -50.79 5.09
N PHE A 9 -4.11 -50.67 6.27
CA PHE A 9 -4.48 -49.38 6.86
C PHE A 9 -3.34 -48.89 7.77
N ALA A 10 -2.70 -47.77 7.42
CA ALA A 10 -1.61 -47.24 8.23
C ALA A 10 -2.10 -46.70 9.58
N SER A 11 -1.37 -47.01 10.64
CA SER A 11 -1.61 -46.52 12.00
C SER A 11 -0.74 -45.29 12.30
N LEU A 12 -1.26 -44.38 13.12
CA LEU A 12 -0.55 -43.16 13.55
C LEU A 12 0.70 -43.45 14.41
N PRO A 13 1.65 -42.49 14.52
CA PRO A 13 2.75 -42.60 15.45
C PRO A 13 2.24 -42.68 16.91
N GLN A 14 2.84 -43.53 17.74
CA GLN A 14 2.58 -43.52 19.17
C GLN A 14 3.24 -42.28 19.80
N VAL A 15 2.49 -41.45 20.51
CA VAL A 15 2.98 -40.20 21.14
C VAL A 15 3.06 -40.32 22.66
N GLU A 16 4.08 -39.71 23.25
CA GLU A 16 4.29 -39.63 24.71
C GLU A 16 4.88 -38.27 25.06
N ARG A 17 4.47 -37.71 26.19
CA ARG A 17 4.88 -36.36 26.61
C ARG A 17 6.39 -36.33 26.87
N GLY A 18 7.08 -35.39 26.22
CA GLY A 18 8.53 -35.20 26.36
C GLY A 18 9.38 -36.14 25.50
N VAL A 19 8.77 -36.99 24.67
CA VAL A 19 9.48 -37.93 23.79
C VAL A 19 9.35 -37.48 22.33
N SER A 20 10.47 -37.16 21.70
CA SER A 20 10.51 -36.77 20.28
C SER A 20 10.17 -37.95 19.37
N LYS A 21 9.56 -37.66 18.21
CA LYS A 21 9.27 -38.65 17.17
C LYS A 21 10.10 -38.35 15.95
N ILE A 22 10.77 -39.38 15.43
CA ILE A 22 11.65 -39.27 14.28
C ILE A 22 10.82 -39.55 13.03
N ILE A 23 10.82 -38.57 12.12
CA ILE A 23 10.28 -38.70 10.77
C ILE A 23 11.47 -38.64 9.83
N GLY A 24 11.56 -39.59 8.91
CA GLY A 24 12.61 -39.66 7.89
C GLY A 24 12.05 -39.38 6.50
N GLY A 25 12.90 -38.85 5.61
CA GLY A 25 12.61 -38.79 4.17
C GLY A 25 13.51 -39.76 3.44
N ASP A 26 13.05 -40.32 2.32
CA ASP A 26 13.97 -41.05 1.44
C ASP A 26 14.96 -40.07 0.75
N PRO A 27 16.13 -40.55 0.28
CA PRO A 27 17.13 -39.70 -0.37
C PRO A 27 16.69 -39.09 -1.71
N LYS A 28 15.57 -39.56 -2.29
CA LYS A 28 15.01 -39.03 -3.54
C LYS A 28 13.94 -37.97 -3.29
N GLY A 29 13.52 -37.76 -2.04
CA GLY A 29 12.49 -36.83 -1.62
C GLY A 29 11.05 -37.32 -1.85
N ASN A 30 10.85 -38.56 -2.27
CA ASN A 30 9.56 -39.06 -2.78
C ASN A 30 8.74 -39.78 -1.70
N ASN A 31 9.37 -40.12 -0.58
CA ASN A 31 8.71 -40.79 0.54
C ASN A 31 9.03 -40.09 1.84
N PHE A 32 8.04 -40.04 2.74
CA PHE A 32 8.31 -39.83 4.16
C PHE A 32 7.96 -41.09 4.95
N LEU A 33 8.66 -41.31 6.06
CA LEU A 33 8.45 -42.44 6.93
C LEU A 33 8.45 -42.08 8.40
N TYR A 34 7.72 -42.86 9.20
CA TYR A 34 7.72 -42.77 10.64
C TYR A 34 7.53 -44.15 11.27
N THR A 35 7.87 -44.28 12.55
CA THR A 35 7.58 -45.48 13.34
C THR A 35 6.36 -45.26 14.22
N ASN A 36 5.54 -46.29 14.40
CA ASN A 36 4.40 -46.29 15.33
C ASN A 36 4.66 -47.08 16.63
N GLY A 37 5.90 -47.54 16.84
CA GLY A 37 6.29 -48.43 17.95
C GLY A 37 6.17 -49.93 17.65
N LYS A 38 5.58 -50.34 16.52
CA LYS A 38 5.42 -51.75 16.10
C LYS A 38 5.89 -52.03 14.67
N CYS A 39 5.84 -51.04 13.78
CA CYS A 39 6.27 -51.11 12.38
C CYS A 39 6.77 -49.74 11.88
N VAL A 40 7.39 -49.75 10.70
CA VAL A 40 7.77 -48.55 9.92
C VAL A 40 6.67 -48.30 8.90
N ILE A 41 6.17 -47.07 8.85
CA ILE A 41 5.20 -46.61 7.84
C ILE A 41 5.97 -45.75 6.84
N LEU A 42 5.90 -46.08 5.55
CA LEU A 42 6.44 -45.30 4.43
C LEU A 42 5.24 -44.81 3.59
N ARG A 43 5.18 -43.52 3.24
CA ARG A 43 4.13 -42.95 2.38
C ARG A 43 4.71 -42.15 1.22
N ASN A 44 4.12 -42.37 0.04
CA ASN A 44 4.32 -41.63 -1.21
C ASN A 44 2.94 -41.20 -1.76
N ILE A 45 2.80 -39.94 -2.17
CA ILE A 45 1.66 -39.47 -2.94
C ILE A 45 2.23 -38.66 -4.12
N ASP A 46 2.23 -39.24 -5.32
CA ASP A 46 2.79 -38.63 -6.55
C ASP A 46 1.73 -38.25 -7.59
N ASP A 47 0.46 -38.24 -7.21
CA ASP A 47 -0.67 -38.08 -8.14
C ASP A 47 -0.64 -36.78 -8.99
N HIS A 48 0.14 -35.78 -8.56
CA HIS A 48 0.30 -34.49 -9.24
C HIS A 48 1.51 -34.46 -10.16
N SER A 49 1.36 -33.86 -11.34
CA SER A 49 2.43 -33.76 -12.34
C SER A 49 3.23 -32.45 -12.27
N ARG A 50 2.85 -31.53 -11.38
CA ARG A 50 3.49 -30.23 -11.13
C ARG A 50 3.50 -29.92 -9.63
N PHE A 51 4.02 -28.75 -9.26
CA PHE A 51 4.11 -28.32 -7.86
C PHE A 51 2.76 -28.35 -7.14
N VAL A 52 2.72 -29.06 -6.02
CA VAL A 52 1.61 -29.02 -5.07
C VAL A 52 1.75 -27.76 -4.23
N ASN A 53 0.85 -26.79 -4.44
CA ASN A 53 0.93 -25.48 -3.79
C ASN A 53 0.21 -25.48 -2.44
N CYS A 54 -0.77 -26.37 -2.23
CA CYS A 54 -1.57 -26.39 -1.01
C CYS A 54 -2.01 -27.79 -0.62
N VAL A 55 -2.02 -28.07 0.68
CA VAL A 55 -2.63 -29.26 1.29
C VAL A 55 -3.37 -28.85 2.57
N ARG A 56 -4.59 -29.34 2.76
CA ARG A 56 -5.42 -29.05 3.94
C ARG A 56 -6.26 -30.25 4.34
N PHE A 57 -6.26 -30.59 5.62
CA PHE A 57 -7.25 -31.49 6.21
C PHE A 57 -8.63 -30.82 6.24
N SER A 58 -9.68 -31.61 6.06
CA SER A 58 -11.04 -31.20 6.40
C SER A 58 -11.15 -30.98 7.92
N PRO A 59 -12.04 -30.09 8.40
CA PRO A 59 -12.21 -29.83 9.83
C PRO A 59 -12.51 -31.08 10.67
N ASP A 60 -13.21 -32.06 10.10
CA ASP A 60 -13.50 -33.35 10.76
C ASP A 60 -12.33 -34.35 10.74
N GLY A 61 -11.26 -34.04 10.00
CA GLY A 61 -10.08 -34.88 9.83
C GLY A 61 -10.28 -36.14 8.97
N ASN A 62 -11.49 -36.38 8.45
CA ASN A 62 -11.80 -37.58 7.67
C ASN A 62 -11.23 -37.55 6.25
N ARG A 63 -10.91 -36.35 5.74
CA ARG A 63 -10.32 -36.16 4.41
C ARG A 63 -9.17 -35.16 4.48
N PHE A 64 -8.32 -35.19 3.48
CA PHE A 64 -7.51 -34.03 3.13
C PHE A 64 -7.54 -33.81 1.62
N ALA A 65 -7.33 -32.57 1.23
CA ALA A 65 -7.28 -32.16 -0.17
C ALA A 65 -5.88 -31.65 -0.50
N THR A 66 -5.41 -31.92 -1.72
CA THR A 66 -4.21 -31.32 -2.30
C THR A 66 -4.59 -30.51 -3.53
N ALA A 67 -3.89 -29.41 -3.78
CA ALA A 67 -4.10 -28.54 -4.94
C ALA A 67 -2.75 -28.18 -5.58
N SER A 68 -2.71 -28.19 -6.92
CA SER A 68 -1.45 -28.15 -7.67
C SER A 68 -1.47 -27.19 -8.85
N ALA A 69 -0.27 -26.81 -9.28
CA ALA A 69 -0.01 -26.06 -10.50
C ALA A 69 -0.44 -26.80 -11.78
N ASP A 70 -0.74 -28.11 -11.71
CA ASP A 70 -1.33 -28.88 -12.82
C ASP A 70 -2.83 -28.61 -13.05
N GLY A 71 -3.48 -27.83 -12.18
CA GLY A 71 -4.90 -27.52 -12.29
C GLY A 71 -5.81 -28.58 -11.67
N GLN A 72 -5.25 -29.56 -10.95
CA GLN A 72 -5.99 -30.62 -10.27
C GLN A 72 -6.12 -30.35 -8.77
N ILE A 73 -7.23 -30.84 -8.22
CA ILE A 73 -7.44 -31.03 -6.79
C ILE A 73 -7.68 -32.53 -6.57
N TYR A 74 -6.92 -33.15 -5.66
CA TYR A 74 -7.18 -34.52 -5.25
C TYR A 74 -7.69 -34.56 -3.82
N ILE A 75 -8.66 -35.43 -3.58
CA ILE A 75 -9.21 -35.71 -2.25
C ILE A 75 -8.70 -37.08 -1.81
N TYR A 76 -8.23 -37.16 -0.58
CA TYR A 76 -7.71 -38.38 0.03
C TYR A 76 -8.46 -38.68 1.32
N ASP A 77 -8.42 -39.95 1.70
CA ASP A 77 -8.85 -40.37 3.02
C ASP A 77 -7.85 -39.86 4.08
N GLY A 78 -8.37 -39.21 5.11
CA GLY A 78 -7.58 -38.58 6.17
C GLY A 78 -6.76 -39.57 7.00
N LYS A 79 -7.24 -40.81 7.13
CA LYS A 79 -6.59 -41.86 7.91
C LYS A 79 -5.62 -42.66 7.06
N THR A 80 -6.03 -43.08 5.87
CA THR A 80 -5.28 -44.03 5.03
C THR A 80 -4.36 -43.34 4.03
N GLY A 81 -4.65 -42.09 3.67
CA GLY A 81 -3.96 -41.39 2.58
C GLY A 81 -4.24 -41.98 1.20
N GLU A 82 -5.20 -42.90 1.09
CA GLU A 82 -5.63 -43.41 -0.22
C GLU A 82 -6.36 -42.29 -0.98
N LYS A 83 -6.03 -42.11 -2.27
CA LYS A 83 -6.75 -41.18 -3.14
C LYS A 83 -8.19 -41.64 -3.29
N VAL A 84 -9.13 -40.77 -2.94
CA VAL A 84 -10.57 -40.98 -3.06
C VAL A 84 -11.04 -40.57 -4.44
N CYS A 85 -10.73 -39.34 -4.84
CA CYS A 85 -11.13 -38.82 -6.15
C CYS A 85 -10.26 -37.64 -6.62
N ALA A 86 -10.38 -37.35 -7.92
CA ALA A 86 -9.98 -36.09 -8.51
C ALA A 86 -11.20 -35.17 -8.59
N LEU A 87 -11.14 -34.04 -7.88
CA LEU A 87 -12.24 -33.09 -7.78
C LEU A 87 -12.41 -32.39 -9.14
N GLY A 88 -13.59 -32.49 -9.76
CA GLY A 88 -13.82 -31.95 -11.11
C GLY A 88 -13.31 -32.85 -12.25
N GLY A 89 -12.90 -34.10 -11.96
CA GLY A 89 -12.53 -35.08 -12.97
C GLY A 89 -11.13 -34.86 -13.55
N SER A 90 -11.05 -34.51 -14.84
CA SER A 90 -9.77 -34.35 -15.55
C SER A 90 -9.08 -33.02 -15.26
N LYS A 91 -9.84 -31.98 -14.88
CA LYS A 91 -9.30 -30.66 -14.54
C LYS A 91 -10.25 -29.91 -13.61
N ALA A 92 -9.77 -29.44 -12.46
CA ALA A 92 -10.54 -28.56 -11.57
C ALA A 92 -10.50 -27.10 -12.06
N HIS A 93 -9.33 -26.64 -12.51
CA HIS A 93 -9.09 -25.27 -12.94
C HIS A 93 -8.23 -25.21 -14.19
N ASP A 94 -8.37 -24.16 -14.99
CA ASP A 94 -7.62 -24.05 -16.25
C ASP A 94 -6.16 -23.60 -16.08
N GLY A 95 -5.82 -23.13 -14.89
CA GLY A 95 -4.49 -22.73 -14.47
C GLY A 95 -4.11 -23.35 -13.12
N GLY A 96 -2.90 -23.03 -12.64
CA GLY A 96 -2.42 -23.56 -11.37
C GLY A 96 -3.28 -23.13 -10.19
N ILE A 97 -3.50 -24.03 -9.24
CA ILE A 97 -4.29 -23.78 -8.03
C ILE A 97 -3.33 -23.48 -6.90
N TYR A 98 -3.50 -22.34 -6.24
CA TYR A 98 -2.53 -21.83 -5.26
C TYR A 98 -2.99 -22.04 -3.83
N ALA A 99 -4.30 -22.05 -3.58
CA ALA A 99 -4.86 -22.27 -2.26
C ALA A 99 -6.19 -23.00 -2.32
N ILE A 100 -6.47 -23.73 -1.23
CA ILE A 100 -7.77 -24.34 -0.95
C ILE A 100 -8.14 -24.11 0.51
N SER A 101 -9.44 -24.03 0.79
CA SER A 101 -9.97 -23.87 2.14
C SER A 101 -11.26 -24.68 2.31
N TRP A 102 -11.34 -25.47 3.37
CA TRP A 102 -12.51 -26.29 3.65
C TRP A 102 -13.61 -25.47 4.31
N SER A 103 -14.85 -25.73 3.90
CA SER A 103 -16.02 -25.32 4.66
C SER A 103 -16.01 -25.90 6.08
N PRO A 104 -16.60 -25.22 7.08
CA PRO A 104 -16.61 -25.68 8.47
C PRO A 104 -17.25 -27.05 8.70
N ASP A 105 -18.21 -27.44 7.85
CA ASP A 105 -18.90 -28.73 7.92
C ASP A 105 -18.20 -29.86 7.15
N SER A 106 -17.02 -29.60 6.57
CA SER A 106 -16.22 -30.57 5.80
C SER A 106 -16.86 -31.05 4.49
N THR A 107 -17.96 -30.45 4.04
CA THR A 107 -18.69 -30.92 2.84
C THR A 107 -18.24 -30.24 1.55
N HIS A 108 -17.77 -29.00 1.66
CA HIS A 108 -17.34 -28.17 0.53
C HIS A 108 -15.88 -27.71 0.65
N LEU A 109 -15.30 -27.38 -0.50
CA LEU A 109 -13.98 -26.78 -0.65
C LEU A 109 -14.06 -25.49 -1.46
N LEU A 110 -13.41 -24.43 -1.02
CA LEU A 110 -13.11 -23.23 -1.81
C LEU A 110 -11.70 -23.37 -2.40
N SER A 111 -11.52 -23.06 -3.68
CA SER A 111 -10.22 -23.03 -4.36
C SER A 111 -9.94 -21.68 -5.02
N ALA A 112 -8.66 -21.31 -5.09
CA ALA A 112 -8.15 -20.10 -5.75
C ALA A 112 -7.10 -20.46 -6.81
N SER A 113 -7.28 -19.94 -8.04
CA SER A 113 -6.46 -20.32 -9.19
C SER A 113 -5.94 -19.14 -10.01
N GLY A 114 -4.81 -19.39 -10.69
CA GLY A 114 -4.25 -18.55 -11.75
C GLY A 114 -5.09 -18.48 -13.03
N ASP A 115 -6.20 -19.22 -13.13
CA ASP A 115 -7.20 -19.02 -14.19
C ASP A 115 -8.13 -17.82 -13.94
N LYS A 116 -7.87 -17.03 -12.88
CA LYS A 116 -8.63 -15.82 -12.50
C LYS A 116 -10.03 -16.15 -11.98
N THR A 117 -10.22 -17.39 -11.51
CA THR A 117 -11.44 -17.81 -10.84
C THR A 117 -11.16 -18.33 -9.44
N SER A 118 -12.16 -18.19 -8.58
CA SER A 118 -12.30 -19.05 -7.40
C SER A 118 -13.48 -19.99 -7.61
N LYS A 119 -13.45 -21.19 -7.03
CA LYS A 119 -14.55 -22.14 -7.18
C LYS A 119 -14.93 -22.76 -5.83
N ILE A 120 -16.23 -22.96 -5.62
CA ILE A 120 -16.75 -23.81 -4.55
C ILE A 120 -17.07 -25.17 -5.14
N TRP A 121 -16.65 -26.21 -4.45
CA TRP A 121 -16.82 -27.60 -4.82
C TRP A 121 -17.62 -28.33 -3.75
N ASP A 122 -18.57 -29.16 -4.17
CA ASP A 122 -19.16 -30.17 -3.31
C ASP A 122 -18.29 -31.43 -3.41
N VAL A 123 -17.68 -31.81 -2.29
CA VAL A 123 -16.75 -32.94 -2.23
C VAL A 123 -17.50 -34.28 -2.29
N SER A 124 -18.75 -34.32 -1.84
CA SER A 124 -19.56 -35.54 -1.84
C SER A 124 -20.07 -35.90 -3.23
N VAL A 125 -20.41 -34.89 -4.04
CA VAL A 125 -20.92 -35.05 -5.41
C VAL A 125 -19.79 -35.00 -6.45
N ASN A 126 -18.59 -34.56 -6.05
CA ASN A 126 -17.44 -34.37 -6.93
C ASN A 126 -17.75 -33.39 -8.09
N SER A 127 -18.32 -32.23 -7.76
CA SER A 127 -18.73 -31.24 -8.75
C SER A 127 -18.55 -29.81 -8.26
N VAL A 128 -18.37 -28.88 -9.21
CA VAL A 128 -18.38 -27.44 -8.92
C VAL A 128 -19.80 -26.99 -8.61
N VAL A 129 -19.96 -26.20 -7.54
CA VAL A 129 -21.25 -25.60 -7.12
C VAL A 129 -21.31 -24.13 -7.55
N SER A 130 -20.19 -23.41 -7.49
CA SER A 130 -20.12 -22.01 -7.88
C SER A 130 -18.75 -21.67 -8.45
N THR A 131 -18.73 -20.82 -9.47
CA THR A 131 -17.50 -20.26 -10.05
C THR A 131 -17.57 -18.74 -9.95
N PHE A 132 -16.54 -18.14 -9.34
CA PHE A 132 -16.40 -16.71 -9.13
C PHE A 132 -15.37 -16.14 -10.11
N PRO A 133 -15.78 -15.57 -11.25
CA PRO A 133 -14.87 -14.89 -12.17
C PRO A 133 -14.47 -13.51 -11.62
N MET A 134 -13.17 -13.20 -11.61
CA MET A 134 -12.67 -11.93 -11.03
C MET A 134 -12.41 -10.85 -12.08
N GLY A 135 -11.89 -11.25 -13.24
CA GLY A 135 -11.53 -10.33 -14.30
C GLY A 135 -10.69 -11.00 -15.38
N SER A 136 -10.13 -10.19 -16.28
CA SER A 136 -9.41 -10.67 -17.46
C SER A 136 -7.93 -10.34 -17.45
N THR A 137 -7.43 -9.59 -16.47
CA THR A 137 -6.04 -9.18 -16.36
C THR A 137 -5.20 -10.20 -15.60
N VAL A 138 -3.87 -10.09 -15.68
CA VAL A 138 -2.97 -10.97 -14.89
C VAL A 138 -3.13 -10.72 -13.39
N LEU A 139 -3.46 -9.49 -12.98
CA LEU A 139 -3.66 -9.13 -11.58
C LEU A 139 -4.90 -9.77 -10.95
N ASP A 140 -5.82 -10.28 -11.78
CA ASP A 140 -7.04 -10.96 -11.34
C ASP A 140 -6.82 -12.45 -11.00
N GLN A 141 -5.59 -12.97 -11.13
CA GLN A 141 -5.24 -14.32 -10.67
C GLN A 141 -5.46 -14.44 -9.16
N GLN A 142 -5.96 -15.58 -8.68
CA GLN A 142 -6.26 -15.79 -7.27
C GLN A 142 -5.18 -16.65 -6.60
N LEU A 143 -4.53 -16.14 -5.56
CA LEU A 143 -3.36 -16.75 -4.92
C LEU A 143 -3.64 -17.32 -3.53
N GLY A 144 -4.73 -16.90 -2.90
CA GLY A 144 -5.11 -17.30 -1.55
C GLY A 144 -6.62 -17.39 -1.42
N CYS A 145 -7.11 -18.23 -0.52
CA CYS A 145 -8.52 -18.22 -0.13
C CYS A 145 -8.73 -18.66 1.32
N LEU A 146 -9.86 -18.27 1.88
CA LEU A 146 -10.30 -18.63 3.23
C LEU A 146 -11.81 -18.89 3.23
N TRP A 147 -12.21 -19.99 3.85
CA TRP A 147 -13.59 -20.24 4.22
C TRP A 147 -13.69 -20.31 5.74
N GLN A 148 -14.33 -19.30 6.34
CA GLN A 148 -14.50 -19.20 7.78
C GLN A 148 -15.95 -18.84 8.11
N LYS A 149 -16.71 -19.79 8.67
CA LYS A 149 -18.16 -19.66 8.86
C LYS A 149 -18.82 -19.31 7.52
N ASP A 150 -19.56 -18.21 7.47
CA ASP A 150 -20.22 -17.72 6.25
C ASP A 150 -19.32 -16.80 5.39
N HIS A 151 -18.09 -16.53 5.83
CA HIS A 151 -17.15 -15.70 5.08
C HIS A 151 -16.31 -16.54 4.11
N LEU A 152 -16.45 -16.19 2.84
CA LEU A 152 -15.67 -16.72 1.73
C LEU A 152 -14.76 -15.60 1.22
N LEU A 153 -13.45 -15.76 1.36
CA LEU A 153 -12.46 -14.78 0.91
C LEU A 153 -11.58 -15.39 -0.17
N SER A 154 -11.22 -14.57 -1.15
CA SER A 154 -10.15 -14.87 -2.11
C SER A 154 -9.21 -13.69 -2.25
N VAL A 155 -7.92 -13.95 -2.47
CA VAL A 155 -6.88 -12.92 -2.57
C VAL A 155 -6.32 -12.90 -3.99
N SER A 156 -6.49 -11.77 -4.67
CA SER A 156 -5.98 -11.54 -6.01
C SER A 156 -4.45 -11.33 -6.01
N LEU A 157 -3.79 -11.50 -7.16
CA LEU A 157 -2.38 -11.15 -7.37
C LEU A 157 -2.14 -9.65 -7.18
N SER A 158 -3.13 -8.79 -7.42
CA SER A 158 -3.10 -7.37 -7.01
C SER A 158 -2.99 -7.14 -5.50
N GLY A 159 -3.22 -8.17 -4.68
CA GLY A 159 -3.36 -8.07 -3.23
C GLY A 159 -4.79 -7.78 -2.76
N TYR A 160 -5.75 -7.60 -3.67
CA TYR A 160 -7.15 -7.33 -3.31
C TYR A 160 -7.77 -8.53 -2.60
N ILE A 161 -8.57 -8.25 -1.56
CA ILE A 161 -9.29 -9.26 -0.80
C ILE A 161 -10.77 -9.20 -1.20
N ASN A 162 -11.24 -10.25 -1.85
CA ASN A 162 -12.59 -10.37 -2.39
C ASN A 162 -13.47 -11.17 -1.41
N TYR A 163 -14.51 -10.55 -0.87
CA TYR A 163 -15.57 -11.23 -0.13
C TYR A 163 -16.56 -11.81 -1.13
N LEU A 164 -16.55 -13.12 -1.32
CA LEU A 164 -17.33 -13.80 -2.35
C LEU A 164 -18.80 -13.90 -1.95
N ASP A 165 -19.70 -13.62 -2.89
CA ASP A 165 -21.14 -13.84 -2.71
C ASP A 165 -21.57 -15.14 -3.41
N ARG A 166 -21.82 -16.19 -2.63
CA ARG A 166 -22.32 -17.47 -3.18
C ARG A 166 -23.64 -17.33 -3.96
N ASN A 167 -24.46 -16.31 -3.62
CA ASN A 167 -25.74 -16.07 -4.27
C ASN A 167 -25.61 -15.22 -5.54
N ASN A 168 -24.46 -14.55 -5.72
CA ASN A 168 -24.15 -13.77 -6.91
C ASN A 168 -22.66 -13.94 -7.29
N PRO A 169 -22.28 -15.08 -7.89
CA PRO A 169 -20.86 -15.38 -8.12
C PRO A 169 -20.11 -14.37 -9.01
N SER A 170 -20.84 -13.59 -9.82
CA SER A 170 -20.27 -12.53 -10.66
C SER A 170 -19.97 -11.22 -9.95
N LYS A 171 -20.46 -11.02 -8.71
CA LYS A 171 -20.29 -9.77 -7.96
C LYS A 171 -19.93 -10.06 -6.50
N PRO A 172 -18.71 -9.78 -6.06
CA PRO A 172 -18.35 -9.94 -4.65
C PRO A 172 -19.19 -9.00 -3.76
N LEU A 173 -19.41 -9.42 -2.51
CA LEU A 173 -20.06 -8.61 -1.47
C LEU A 173 -19.26 -7.33 -1.19
N ARG A 174 -17.94 -7.44 -1.22
CA ARG A 174 -16.98 -6.36 -0.95
C ARG A 174 -15.63 -6.74 -1.56
N VAL A 175 -14.89 -5.73 -2.03
CA VAL A 175 -13.47 -5.87 -2.37
C VAL A 175 -12.69 -4.90 -1.50
N ILE A 176 -11.75 -5.41 -0.70
CA ILE A 176 -10.81 -4.56 0.02
C ILE A 176 -9.63 -4.31 -0.92
N LYS A 177 -9.40 -3.04 -1.24
CA LYS A 177 -8.28 -2.56 -2.06
C LYS A 177 -7.33 -1.75 -1.17
N GLY A 178 -6.19 -1.38 -1.75
CA GLY A 178 -5.16 -0.66 -1.04
C GLY A 178 -3.79 -0.85 -1.65
N HIS A 179 -2.76 -0.61 -0.86
CA HIS A 179 -1.38 -0.71 -1.26
C HIS A 179 -0.75 -2.01 -0.75
N SER A 180 0.05 -2.65 -1.60
CA SER A 180 0.94 -3.76 -1.21
C SER A 180 2.42 -3.36 -1.22
N LYS A 181 2.69 -2.10 -1.62
CA LYS A 181 4.00 -1.47 -1.66
C LYS A 181 4.01 -0.24 -0.78
N SER A 182 5.21 0.18 -0.43
CA SER A 182 5.47 1.37 0.36
C SER A 182 4.71 2.60 -0.16
N ILE A 183 3.95 3.26 0.70
CA ILE A 183 3.29 4.54 0.40
C ILE A 183 4.32 5.65 0.57
N GLN A 184 4.45 6.51 -0.43
CA GLN A 184 5.49 7.53 -0.55
C GLN A 184 4.97 8.94 -0.25
N CYS A 185 3.72 9.22 -0.60
CA CYS A 185 3.09 10.51 -0.37
C CYS A 185 1.58 10.38 -0.16
N LEU A 186 0.99 11.37 0.51
CA LEU A 186 -0.45 11.47 0.69
C LEU A 186 -0.91 12.92 0.50
N THR A 187 -2.19 13.10 0.17
CA THR A 187 -2.89 14.39 0.27
C THR A 187 -4.35 14.14 0.64
N VAL A 188 -5.05 15.17 1.11
CA VAL A 188 -6.46 15.08 1.49
C VAL A 188 -7.26 16.18 0.81
N HIS A 189 -8.51 15.89 0.49
CA HIS A 189 -9.41 16.88 -0.12
C HIS A 189 -10.87 16.54 0.16
N LYS A 190 -11.71 17.57 0.30
CA LYS A 190 -13.17 17.42 0.41
C LYS A 190 -13.83 17.39 -0.96
N ASN A 191 -14.46 16.28 -1.33
CA ASN A 191 -15.18 16.16 -2.61
C ASN A 191 -16.65 15.79 -2.35
N GLY A 192 -17.57 16.62 -2.83
CA GLY A 192 -19.01 16.40 -2.62
C GLY A 192 -19.43 16.39 -1.14
N GLY A 193 -18.76 17.20 -0.30
CA GLY A 193 -19.02 17.29 1.15
C GLY A 193 -18.37 16.19 1.99
N LYS A 194 -17.74 15.19 1.37
CA LYS A 194 -17.01 14.12 2.06
C LYS A 194 -15.51 14.34 2.02
N SER A 195 -14.84 13.96 3.09
CA SER A 195 -13.38 13.96 3.18
C SER A 195 -12.79 12.71 2.53
N TYR A 196 -11.79 12.90 1.68
CA TYR A 196 -11.05 11.81 1.04
C TYR A 196 -9.56 11.93 1.31
N ILE A 197 -8.94 10.78 1.50
CA ILE A 197 -7.49 10.61 1.56
C ILE A 197 -7.04 10.06 0.21
N TYR A 198 -5.96 10.59 -0.34
CA TYR A 198 -5.31 10.11 -1.55
C TYR A 198 -3.88 9.71 -1.19
N SER A 199 -3.43 8.55 -1.67
CA SER A 199 -2.15 7.96 -1.27
C SER A 199 -1.44 7.35 -2.48
N GLY A 200 -0.18 7.73 -2.70
CA GLY A 200 0.65 7.27 -3.81
C GLY A 200 1.76 6.34 -3.37
N SER A 201 1.99 5.26 -4.10
CA SER A 201 2.96 4.22 -3.76
C SER A 201 4.21 4.21 -4.65
N HIS A 202 5.19 3.44 -4.21
CA HIS A 202 6.46 3.22 -4.90
C HIS A 202 6.30 2.57 -6.31
N ASP A 203 5.22 1.84 -6.56
CA ASP A 203 4.92 1.21 -7.85
C ASP A 203 3.99 2.04 -8.76
N GLY A 204 3.74 3.31 -8.40
CA GLY A 204 2.98 4.25 -9.26
C GLY A 204 1.47 4.21 -9.07
N HIS A 205 0.96 3.41 -8.13
CA HIS A 205 -0.46 3.36 -7.84
C HIS A 205 -0.89 4.51 -6.94
N ILE A 206 -2.08 5.05 -7.24
CA ILE A 206 -2.78 6.00 -6.37
C ILE A 206 -4.11 5.37 -5.96
N ASN A 207 -4.31 5.22 -4.65
CA ASN A 207 -5.58 4.84 -4.05
C ASN A 207 -6.22 6.04 -3.36
N TYR A 208 -7.54 6.08 -3.38
CA TYR A 208 -8.34 7.00 -2.58
C TYR A 208 -9.14 6.25 -1.51
N TRP A 209 -9.42 6.93 -0.41
CA TRP A 209 -10.12 6.41 0.76
C TRP A 209 -11.16 7.43 1.20
N ASP A 210 -12.41 7.03 1.32
CA ASP A 210 -13.45 7.80 2.02
C ASP A 210 -13.15 7.70 3.52
N SER A 211 -12.81 8.82 4.17
CA SER A 211 -12.31 8.81 5.56
C SER A 211 -13.39 8.43 6.58
N GLU A 212 -14.68 8.56 6.24
CA GLU A 212 -15.77 8.23 7.14
C GLU A 212 -16.13 6.74 7.08
N THR A 213 -16.13 6.16 5.87
CA THR A 213 -16.63 4.79 5.63
C THR A 213 -15.51 3.77 5.47
N GLY A 214 -14.29 4.21 5.16
CA GLY A 214 -13.17 3.37 4.77
C GLY A 214 -13.33 2.71 3.39
N GLU A 215 -14.37 3.08 2.61
CA GLU A 215 -14.49 2.67 1.21
C GLU A 215 -13.29 3.19 0.42
N ASN A 216 -12.74 2.34 -0.44
CA ASN A 216 -11.51 2.65 -1.16
C ASN A 216 -11.50 2.06 -2.57
N ASP A 217 -10.76 2.74 -3.44
CA ASP A 217 -10.43 2.23 -4.77
C ASP A 217 -9.16 2.87 -5.32
N SER A 218 -8.69 2.33 -6.43
CA SER A 218 -7.64 2.92 -7.26
C SER A 218 -8.25 3.76 -8.38
N PHE A 219 -7.46 4.69 -8.91
CA PHE A 219 -7.83 5.41 -10.12
C PHE A 219 -7.83 4.48 -11.34
N ALA A 220 -8.85 4.58 -12.17
CA ALA A 220 -8.97 3.77 -13.38
C ALA A 220 -8.01 4.24 -14.48
N GLY A 221 -7.69 3.33 -15.41
CA GLY A 221 -6.80 3.61 -16.54
C GLY A 221 -5.31 3.47 -16.22
N LYS A 222 -4.46 3.96 -17.13
CA LYS A 222 -2.99 3.86 -17.01
C LYS A 222 -2.41 5.07 -16.28
N GLY A 223 -2.15 4.88 -14.98
CA GLY A 223 -1.49 5.86 -14.12
C GLY A 223 0.02 5.95 -14.32
N HIS A 224 0.72 6.39 -13.29
CA HIS A 224 2.18 6.40 -13.25
C HIS A 224 2.75 4.98 -13.35
N THR A 225 3.95 4.86 -13.93
CA THR A 225 4.64 3.56 -14.10
C THR A 225 5.80 3.37 -13.13
N ASN A 226 6.00 4.31 -12.23
CA ASN A 226 7.07 4.32 -11.25
C ASN A 226 6.61 5.10 -10.00
N GLN A 227 7.45 5.16 -8.96
CA GLN A 227 7.16 5.81 -7.68
C GLN A 227 6.48 7.18 -7.84
N VAL A 228 5.33 7.35 -7.17
CA VAL A 228 4.69 8.66 -6.99
C VAL A 228 5.42 9.42 -5.88
N SER A 229 6.20 10.44 -6.24
CA SER A 229 7.11 11.14 -5.33
C SER A 229 6.39 12.15 -4.43
N ARG A 230 5.46 12.93 -4.99
CA ARG A 230 4.63 13.88 -4.24
C ARG A 230 3.29 14.07 -4.96
N MET A 231 2.25 14.38 -4.20
CA MET A 231 0.95 14.78 -4.74
C MET A 231 0.32 15.90 -3.91
N THR A 232 -0.49 16.71 -4.57
CA THR A 232 -1.27 17.78 -3.95
C THR A 232 -2.53 18.03 -4.79
N VAL A 233 -3.47 18.82 -4.27
CA VAL A 233 -4.71 19.15 -4.97
C VAL A 233 -4.77 20.65 -5.21
N ASP A 234 -5.11 21.04 -6.44
CA ASP A 234 -5.31 22.46 -6.76
C ASP A 234 -6.72 22.95 -6.40
N GLU A 235 -6.94 24.25 -6.55
CA GLU A 235 -8.23 24.91 -6.31
C GLU A 235 -9.36 24.43 -7.22
N SER A 236 -9.04 23.74 -8.33
CA SER A 236 -10.02 23.19 -9.26
C SER A 236 -10.44 21.74 -8.94
N GLY A 237 -9.87 21.16 -7.88
CA GLY A 237 -10.12 19.77 -7.50
C GLY A 237 -9.43 18.77 -8.43
N GLN A 238 -8.31 19.16 -9.06
CA GLN A 238 -7.41 18.23 -9.74
C GLN A 238 -6.32 17.76 -8.80
N LEU A 239 -6.04 16.46 -8.81
CA LEU A 239 -4.89 15.87 -8.14
C LEU A 239 -3.68 16.03 -9.05
N ILE A 240 -2.70 16.80 -8.60
CA ILE A 240 -1.41 16.98 -9.25
C ILE A 240 -0.44 16.01 -8.61
N SER A 241 0.11 15.07 -9.38
CA SER A 241 1.09 14.10 -8.89
C SER A 241 2.35 14.11 -9.76
N CYS A 242 3.52 14.05 -9.13
CA CYS A 242 4.80 13.88 -9.82
C CYS A 242 5.40 12.51 -9.49
N SER A 243 6.17 11.95 -10.42
CA SER A 243 6.67 10.57 -10.29
C SER A 243 8.01 10.37 -10.97
N MET A 244 8.73 9.34 -10.53
CA MET A 244 9.99 8.87 -11.10
C MET A 244 9.89 8.30 -12.53
N ASP A 245 8.71 8.40 -13.17
CA ASP A 245 8.50 8.16 -14.59
C ASP A 245 8.64 9.44 -15.45
N ASP A 246 9.24 10.48 -14.88
CA ASP A 246 9.51 11.78 -15.50
C ASP A 246 8.24 12.54 -15.92
N THR A 247 7.14 12.33 -15.18
CA THR A 247 5.86 13.00 -15.48
C THR A 247 5.25 13.73 -14.29
N VAL A 248 4.51 14.79 -14.60
CA VAL A 248 3.51 15.40 -13.74
C VAL A 248 2.14 15.14 -14.35
N ARG A 249 1.21 14.60 -13.57
CA ARG A 249 -0.16 14.29 -14.01
C ARG A 249 -1.16 15.17 -13.29
N TYR A 250 -2.22 15.54 -14.01
CA TYR A 250 -3.34 16.33 -13.52
C TYR A 250 -4.58 15.46 -13.62
N THR A 251 -5.06 14.92 -12.51
CA THR A 251 -6.11 13.89 -12.51
C THR A 251 -7.37 14.42 -11.82
N SER A 252 -8.51 14.42 -12.51
CA SER A 252 -9.78 14.87 -11.90
C SER A 252 -10.20 13.97 -10.74
N LEU A 253 -10.42 14.57 -9.56
CA LEU A 253 -10.91 13.86 -8.38
C LEU A 253 -12.38 13.43 -8.47
N MET A 254 -13.15 14.05 -9.38
CA MET A 254 -14.52 13.64 -9.67
C MET A 254 -14.57 12.42 -10.59
N LEU A 255 -13.74 12.37 -11.63
CA LEU A 255 -13.72 11.26 -12.58
C LEU A 255 -12.97 10.04 -12.05
N ARG A 256 -11.93 10.25 -11.22
CA ARG A 256 -11.08 9.19 -10.64
C ARG A 256 -10.51 8.23 -11.69
N ASP A 257 -10.15 8.78 -12.84
CA ASP A 257 -9.64 8.05 -13.99
C ASP A 257 -8.54 8.86 -14.68
N TYR A 258 -7.49 8.18 -15.13
CA TYR A 258 -6.33 8.79 -15.78
C TYR A 258 -6.56 9.10 -17.26
N SER A 259 -7.58 8.55 -17.90
CA SER A 259 -7.76 8.66 -19.34
C SER A 259 -8.26 10.05 -19.75
N GLY A 260 -7.69 10.58 -20.83
CA GLY A 260 -7.99 11.92 -21.33
C GLY A 260 -7.54 13.07 -20.42
N GLN A 261 -6.78 12.78 -19.36
CA GLN A 261 -6.28 13.75 -18.39
C GLN A 261 -4.91 14.32 -18.79
N GLY A 262 -4.54 15.47 -18.20
CA GLY A 262 -3.31 16.18 -18.52
C GLY A 262 -2.05 15.45 -18.02
N VAL A 263 -1.07 15.26 -18.91
CA VAL A 263 0.25 14.74 -18.56
C VAL A 263 1.32 15.66 -19.13
N VAL A 264 2.18 16.18 -18.25
CA VAL A 264 3.35 16.98 -18.62
C VAL A 264 4.57 16.10 -18.45
N LYS A 265 5.27 15.84 -19.55
CA LYS A 265 6.57 15.15 -19.51
C LYS A 265 7.66 16.14 -19.14
N LEU A 266 8.56 15.72 -18.26
CA LEU A 266 9.72 16.48 -17.84
C LEU A 266 10.99 15.87 -18.45
N ASP A 267 12.02 16.70 -18.54
CA ASP A 267 13.33 16.29 -19.07
C ASP A 267 14.19 15.62 -17.99
N VAL A 268 13.85 15.87 -16.72
CA VAL A 268 14.57 15.37 -15.54
C VAL A 268 13.58 14.87 -14.51
N GLN A 269 13.99 13.83 -13.77
CA GLN A 269 13.17 13.18 -12.75
C GLN A 269 12.68 14.16 -11.67
N PRO A 270 11.36 14.28 -11.45
CA PRO A 270 10.79 15.11 -10.39
C PRO A 270 10.88 14.46 -9.01
N LYS A 271 11.18 15.28 -8.00
CA LYS A 271 11.21 14.91 -6.58
C LYS A 271 9.97 15.39 -5.82
N CYS A 272 9.54 16.63 -6.08
CA CYS A 272 8.43 17.24 -5.35
C CYS A 272 7.68 18.23 -6.27
N VAL A 273 6.39 18.44 -5.98
CA VAL A 273 5.53 19.38 -6.68
C VAL A 273 4.68 20.13 -5.66
N ALA A 274 4.53 21.43 -5.85
CA ALA A 274 3.61 22.28 -5.12
C ALA A 274 2.76 23.10 -6.09
N VAL A 275 1.51 23.39 -5.71
CA VAL A 275 0.56 24.16 -6.52
C VAL A 275 0.27 25.48 -5.83
N GLY A 276 0.00 26.51 -6.62
CA GLY A 276 -0.47 27.82 -6.17
C GLY A 276 -1.73 28.25 -6.92
N PRO A 277 -2.41 29.30 -6.43
CA PRO A 277 -3.59 29.88 -7.09
C PRO A 277 -3.32 30.25 -8.56
N GLY A 278 -4.34 30.24 -9.41
CA GLY A 278 -4.22 30.71 -10.79
C GLY A 278 -3.52 29.72 -11.74
N GLY A 279 -3.62 28.42 -11.43
CA GLY A 279 -3.16 27.33 -12.29
C GLY A 279 -1.64 27.09 -12.27
N TYR A 280 -0.93 27.64 -11.28
CA TYR A 280 0.52 27.45 -11.14
C TYR A 280 0.87 26.13 -10.45
N ALA A 281 1.89 25.45 -10.97
CA ALA A 281 2.57 24.39 -10.26
C ALA A 281 4.09 24.57 -10.38
N VAL A 282 4.81 24.43 -9.29
CA VAL A 282 6.28 24.41 -9.27
C VAL A 282 6.74 23.00 -8.96
N VAL A 283 7.63 22.49 -9.80
CA VAL A 283 8.17 21.14 -9.70
C VAL A 283 9.67 21.25 -9.48
N VAL A 284 10.17 20.59 -8.44
CA VAL A 284 11.61 20.42 -8.25
C VAL A 284 12.01 19.04 -8.76
N CYS A 285 13.04 19.03 -9.60
CA CYS A 285 13.63 17.86 -10.21
C CYS A 285 15.11 17.77 -9.78
N ILE A 286 15.77 16.65 -10.07
CA ILE A 286 17.22 16.51 -9.82
C ILE A 286 17.98 17.64 -10.56
N GLY A 287 18.61 18.56 -9.83
CA GLY A 287 19.33 19.69 -10.41
C GLY A 287 18.52 20.68 -11.28
N GLN A 288 17.18 20.69 -11.22
CA GLN A 288 16.33 21.56 -12.05
C GLN A 288 15.07 22.01 -11.29
N ILE A 289 14.63 23.24 -11.54
CA ILE A 289 13.35 23.78 -11.06
C ILE A 289 12.49 24.10 -12.27
N VAL A 290 11.22 23.65 -12.28
CA VAL A 290 10.30 23.83 -13.41
C VAL A 290 9.03 24.54 -12.94
N LEU A 291 8.66 25.60 -13.66
CA LEU A 291 7.37 26.27 -13.51
C LEU A 291 6.40 25.77 -14.58
N LEU A 292 5.27 25.27 -14.13
CA LEU A 292 4.12 24.93 -14.95
C LEU A 292 3.00 25.95 -14.73
N LYS A 293 2.27 26.26 -15.81
CA LYS A 293 1.01 26.99 -15.74
C LYS A 293 -0.01 26.32 -16.65
N ASP A 294 -1.22 26.09 -16.17
CA ASP A 294 -2.32 25.52 -16.94
C ASP A 294 -1.91 24.22 -17.66
N GLN A 295 -1.24 23.33 -16.92
CA GLN A 295 -0.76 22.02 -17.41
C GLN A 295 0.30 22.11 -18.53
N ARG A 296 1.08 23.19 -18.58
CA ARG A 296 2.16 23.36 -19.56
C ARG A 296 3.44 23.86 -18.91
N LYS A 297 4.59 23.37 -19.38
CA LYS A 297 5.90 23.89 -18.98
C LYS A 297 6.08 25.30 -19.53
N CYS A 298 6.23 26.26 -18.63
CA CYS A 298 6.40 27.68 -18.98
C CYS A 298 7.85 28.12 -18.85
N PHE A 299 8.56 27.64 -17.83
CA PHE A 299 9.93 28.06 -17.53
C PHE A 299 10.68 26.97 -16.77
N SER A 300 12.00 26.97 -16.87
CA SER A 300 12.87 26.14 -16.04
C SER A 300 14.17 26.86 -15.69
N ILE A 301 14.69 26.56 -14.51
CA ILE A 301 16.05 26.93 -14.08
C ILE A 301 16.84 25.63 -14.07
N ASP A 302 17.79 25.53 -15.00
CA ASP A 302 18.71 24.40 -15.10
C ASP A 302 19.96 24.70 -14.27
N ASN A 303 20.38 23.76 -13.41
CA ASN A 303 21.54 23.90 -12.54
C ASN A 303 21.52 25.18 -11.70
N PRO A 304 20.58 25.31 -10.73
CA PRO A 304 20.40 26.53 -9.93
C PRO A 304 21.56 26.83 -8.95
N GLY A 305 22.66 26.07 -8.99
CA GLY A 305 23.83 26.22 -8.12
C GLY A 305 23.73 25.46 -6.79
N TYR A 306 22.67 24.69 -6.58
CA TYR A 306 22.45 23.79 -5.46
C TYR A 306 21.55 22.63 -5.91
N GLU A 307 21.41 21.59 -5.08
CA GLU A 307 20.47 20.49 -5.34
C GLU A 307 19.13 20.78 -4.65
N PRO A 308 18.05 21.09 -5.42
CA PRO A 308 16.72 21.28 -4.84
C PRO A 308 16.12 19.92 -4.42
N GLU A 309 15.44 19.92 -3.28
CA GLU A 309 14.83 18.72 -2.69
C GLU A 309 13.31 18.84 -2.58
N VAL A 310 12.81 19.98 -2.10
CA VAL A 310 11.40 20.20 -1.79
C VAL A 310 10.95 21.61 -2.12
N VAL A 311 9.65 21.78 -2.37
CA VAL A 311 9.05 23.05 -2.74
C VAL A 311 7.71 23.26 -2.06
N ALA A 312 7.42 24.49 -1.65
CA ALA A 312 6.10 24.96 -1.27
C ALA A 312 5.81 26.30 -1.97
N VAL A 313 4.56 26.49 -2.40
CA VAL A 313 4.07 27.77 -2.91
C VAL A 313 3.27 28.43 -1.79
N HIS A 314 3.53 29.70 -1.54
CA HIS A 314 2.79 30.50 -0.55
C HIS A 314 1.30 30.55 -0.95
N PRO A 315 0.33 30.48 -0.02
CA PRO A 315 -1.10 30.51 -0.34
C PRO A 315 -1.54 31.76 -1.12
N GLY A 316 -0.81 32.87 -1.00
CA GLY A 316 -1.02 34.08 -1.80
C GLY A 316 -0.61 33.96 -3.28
N GLY A 317 0.15 32.92 -3.64
CA GLY A 317 0.49 32.55 -5.03
C GLY A 317 1.66 33.30 -5.68
N ASP A 318 2.28 34.24 -4.99
CA ASP A 318 3.37 35.06 -5.50
C ASP A 318 4.77 34.51 -5.15
N THR A 319 4.89 33.85 -4.00
CA THR A 319 6.17 33.42 -3.42
C THR A 319 6.30 31.89 -3.41
N VAL A 320 7.50 31.40 -3.69
CA VAL A 320 7.86 29.98 -3.70
C VAL A 320 9.07 29.77 -2.81
N ALA A 321 8.96 28.85 -1.86
CA ALA A 321 10.06 28.42 -1.01
C ALA A 321 10.61 27.08 -1.50
N ILE A 322 11.91 27.03 -1.80
CA ILE A 322 12.59 25.80 -2.27
C ILE A 322 13.69 25.43 -1.28
N GLY A 323 13.55 24.26 -0.65
CA GLY A 323 14.54 23.68 0.24
C GLY A 323 15.59 22.89 -0.52
N GLY A 324 16.86 23.08 -0.18
CA GLY A 324 18.01 22.43 -0.79
C GLY A 324 18.73 21.42 0.10
N ALA A 325 19.46 20.51 -0.54
CA ALA A 325 20.33 19.56 0.15
C ALA A 325 21.51 20.23 0.90
N ASP A 326 21.78 21.50 0.59
CA ASP A 326 22.79 22.34 1.26
C ASP A 326 22.30 22.91 2.60
N GLY A 327 21.05 22.62 2.99
CA GLY A 327 20.45 23.06 4.24
C GLY A 327 19.90 24.48 4.20
N ASN A 328 19.71 25.03 3.01
CA ASN A 328 19.12 26.35 2.85
C ASN A 328 17.77 26.28 2.13
N VAL A 329 16.85 27.17 2.53
CA VAL A 329 15.63 27.46 1.78
C VAL A 329 15.82 28.78 1.02
N ARG A 330 15.52 28.77 -0.27
CA ARG A 330 15.60 29.96 -1.15
C ARG A 330 14.20 30.39 -1.56
N LEU A 331 13.98 31.71 -1.58
CA LEU A 331 12.71 32.29 -2.01
C LEU A 331 12.77 32.75 -3.47
N TYR A 332 11.74 32.39 -4.22
CA TYR A 332 11.53 32.81 -5.59
C TYR A 332 10.17 33.50 -5.73
N SER A 333 10.08 34.46 -6.64
CA SER A 333 8.80 35.07 -7.05
C SER A 333 8.29 34.46 -8.35
N ILE A 334 6.99 34.20 -8.43
CA ILE A 334 6.30 33.87 -9.68
C ILE A 334 5.98 35.17 -10.41
N LEU A 335 6.62 35.40 -11.56
CA LEU A 335 6.42 36.59 -12.39
C LEU A 335 5.81 36.21 -13.73
N GLY A 336 4.48 36.05 -13.74
CA GLY A 336 3.75 35.68 -14.95
C GLY A 336 4.06 34.24 -15.37
N THR A 337 5.06 34.04 -16.23
CA THR A 337 5.46 32.70 -16.71
C THR A 337 6.90 32.36 -16.35
N THR A 338 7.56 33.12 -15.47
CA THR A 338 8.94 32.89 -15.04
C THR A 338 9.05 32.81 -13.51
N LEU A 339 10.16 32.22 -13.03
CA LEU A 339 10.57 32.27 -11.63
C LEU A 339 11.78 33.20 -11.50
N LYS A 340 11.76 34.07 -10.50
CA LYS A 340 12.87 34.97 -10.19
C LYS A 340 13.39 34.67 -8.78
N ASP A 341 14.68 34.41 -8.66
CA ASP A 341 15.35 34.30 -7.35
C ASP A 341 15.38 35.68 -6.66
N GLU A 342 14.88 35.75 -5.43
CA GLU A 342 14.88 36.98 -4.63
C GLU A 342 16.17 37.18 -3.82
N GLY A 343 17.09 36.21 -3.85
CA GLY A 343 18.35 36.24 -3.09
C GLY A 343 18.17 36.10 -1.58
N LYS A 344 16.95 35.82 -1.11
CA LYS A 344 16.65 35.56 0.30
C LYS A 344 16.92 34.10 0.64
N LEU A 345 17.80 33.89 1.61
CA LEU A 345 18.22 32.59 2.11
C LEU A 345 17.73 32.41 3.56
N LEU A 346 17.11 31.27 3.86
CA LEU A 346 16.75 30.84 5.22
C LEU A 346 17.56 29.61 5.57
N GLU A 347 18.23 29.63 6.72
CA GLU A 347 19.15 28.56 7.13
C GLU A 347 18.42 27.53 8.00
N ALA A 348 18.39 26.27 7.55
CA ALA A 348 18.03 25.12 8.37
C ALA A 348 19.27 24.59 9.12
N LYS A 349 19.10 23.60 10.02
CA LYS A 349 20.23 23.02 10.77
C LYS A 349 20.89 21.85 10.02
N GLY A 350 20.39 21.49 8.84
CA GLY A 350 20.92 20.46 7.96
C GLY A 350 20.17 20.41 6.63
N PRO A 351 20.46 19.44 5.75
CA PRO A 351 19.77 19.26 4.47
C PRO A 351 18.25 19.30 4.63
N VAL A 352 17.56 20.15 3.86
CA VAL A 352 16.12 20.34 3.98
C VAL A 352 15.39 19.10 3.46
N THR A 353 14.35 18.69 4.19
CA THR A 353 13.63 17.42 3.93
C THR A 353 12.16 17.61 3.63
N ASP A 354 11.52 18.63 4.20
CA ASP A 354 10.19 19.09 3.79
C ASP A 354 10.01 20.57 4.15
N VAL A 355 9.10 21.24 3.44
CA VAL A 355 8.70 22.64 3.65
C VAL A 355 7.20 22.78 3.46
N ALA A 356 6.53 23.58 4.30
CA ALA A 356 5.15 23.97 4.04
C ALA A 356 4.78 25.29 4.74
N TYR A 357 3.98 26.08 4.05
CA TYR A 357 3.33 27.25 4.62
C TYR A 357 2.12 26.84 5.47
N SER A 358 1.83 27.61 6.51
CA SER A 358 0.52 27.61 7.16
C SER A 358 -0.57 27.96 6.12
N HIS A 359 -1.80 27.55 6.36
CA HIS A 359 -2.90 27.74 5.38
C HIS A 359 -3.21 29.22 5.14
N ASP A 360 -3.00 30.06 6.16
CA ASP A 360 -3.10 31.52 6.07
C ASP A 360 -1.84 32.20 5.47
N GLY A 361 -0.76 31.46 5.27
CA GLY A 361 0.52 31.96 4.76
C GLY A 361 1.35 32.75 5.78
N ALA A 362 0.93 32.84 7.05
CA ALA A 362 1.66 33.61 8.06
C ALA A 362 3.03 33.01 8.42
N PHE A 363 3.17 31.69 8.30
CA PHE A 363 4.37 30.97 8.72
C PHE A 363 4.87 30.00 7.65
N LEU A 364 6.18 29.79 7.61
CA LEU A 364 6.83 28.75 6.82
C LEU A 364 7.55 27.78 7.77
N ALA A 365 7.09 26.54 7.83
CA ALA A 365 7.77 25.46 8.54
C ALA A 365 8.76 24.75 7.62
N VAL A 366 9.94 24.45 8.16
CA VAL A 366 11.05 23.78 7.46
C VAL A 366 11.56 22.67 8.36
N CYS A 367 11.56 21.42 7.88
CA CYS A 367 12.18 20.32 8.62
C CYS A 367 13.42 19.78 7.89
N ASP A 368 14.39 19.29 8.65
CA ASP A 368 15.69 18.89 8.11
C ASP A 368 16.19 17.52 8.58
N ALA A 369 17.24 17.05 7.90
CA ALA A 369 17.92 15.79 8.22
C ALA A 369 18.67 15.82 9.55
N SER A 370 18.90 17.01 10.12
CA SER A 370 19.48 17.22 11.46
C SER A 370 18.45 17.11 12.58
N LYS A 371 17.20 16.72 12.26
CA LYS A 371 16.12 16.38 13.20
C LYS A 371 15.46 17.60 13.84
N VAL A 372 15.54 18.74 13.17
CA VAL A 372 15.01 20.02 13.64
C VAL A 372 13.86 20.45 12.74
N VAL A 373 12.84 21.04 13.35
CA VAL A 373 11.86 21.86 12.63
C VAL A 373 12.09 23.32 13.00
N THR A 374 12.29 24.18 12.01
CA THR A 374 12.38 25.63 12.18
C THR A 374 11.15 26.26 11.54
N VAL A 375 10.47 27.15 12.26
CA VAL A 375 9.36 27.94 11.73
C VAL A 375 9.82 29.38 11.54
N PHE A 376 9.52 29.96 10.37
CA PHE A 376 9.84 31.33 10.02
C PHE A 376 8.57 32.18 9.92
N SER A 377 8.61 33.42 10.42
CA SER A 377 7.52 34.39 10.32
C SER A 377 7.56 35.12 8.98
N VAL A 378 6.53 34.96 8.14
CA VAL A 378 6.47 35.60 6.81
C VAL A 378 6.33 37.13 6.95
N ALA A 379 5.50 37.59 7.89
CA ALA A 379 5.29 39.01 8.15
C ALA A 379 6.57 39.73 8.63
N ASP A 380 7.44 39.02 9.35
CA ASP A 380 8.71 39.55 9.86
C ASP A 380 9.88 39.30 8.88
N GLY A 381 9.59 39.18 7.59
CA GLY A 381 10.61 39.00 6.55
C GLY A 381 11.34 37.66 6.64
N TYR A 382 10.62 36.60 7.02
CA TYR A 382 11.14 35.25 7.24
C TYR A 382 12.21 35.18 8.33
N SER A 383 12.01 35.88 9.44
CA SER A 383 12.83 35.72 10.64
C SER A 383 12.51 34.39 11.34
N GLU A 384 13.50 33.79 12.01
CA GLU A 384 13.30 32.58 12.81
C GLU A 384 12.30 32.90 13.94
N ASN A 385 11.15 32.23 13.93
CA ASN A 385 10.08 32.41 14.91
C ASN A 385 10.23 31.39 16.04
N ASN A 386 10.36 30.10 15.70
CA ASN A 386 10.47 29.01 16.66
C ASN A 386 11.35 27.88 16.13
N VAL A 387 11.97 27.12 17.03
CA VAL A 387 12.78 25.93 16.71
C VAL A 387 12.37 24.77 17.60
N PHE A 388 11.99 23.65 16.99
CA PHE A 388 11.41 22.50 17.66
C PHE A 388 12.36 21.30 17.61
N TYR A 389 12.53 20.66 18.78
CA TYR A 389 13.40 19.50 18.98
C TYR A 389 12.61 18.33 19.57
N GLY A 390 12.89 17.11 19.09
CA GLY A 390 12.32 15.91 19.69
C GLY A 390 12.44 14.64 18.86
N HIS A 391 12.57 14.75 17.54
CA HIS A 391 12.83 13.59 16.70
C HIS A 391 14.22 12.99 16.98
N HIS A 392 14.29 11.66 16.96
CA HIS A 392 15.53 10.90 17.19
C HIS A 392 16.22 10.48 15.89
N ALA A 393 15.54 10.62 14.76
CA ALA A 393 16.05 10.38 13.41
C ALA A 393 15.53 11.43 12.43
N LYS A 394 16.05 11.41 11.20
CA LYS A 394 15.71 12.36 10.12
C LYS A 394 14.19 12.55 10.02
N ILE A 395 13.75 13.81 10.03
CA ILE A 395 12.37 14.19 9.73
C ILE A 395 12.19 14.08 8.21
N VAL A 396 11.02 13.66 7.76
CA VAL A 396 10.77 13.39 6.34
C VAL A 396 9.51 14.06 5.80
N CYS A 397 8.59 14.47 6.67
CA CYS A 397 7.37 15.14 6.24
C CYS A 397 6.83 16.08 7.31
N LEU A 398 6.11 17.10 6.87
CA LEU A 398 5.42 18.06 7.73
C LEU A 398 4.06 18.46 7.16
N ALA A 399 3.10 18.79 8.03
CA ALA A 399 1.77 19.25 7.62
C ALA A 399 1.12 20.16 8.67
N TRP A 400 0.61 21.33 8.25
CA TRP A 400 -0.11 22.26 9.10
C TRP A 400 -1.56 21.83 9.33
N SER A 401 -2.02 21.92 10.58
CA SER A 401 -3.44 21.83 10.93
C SER A 401 -4.20 23.02 10.33
N PRO A 402 -5.47 22.87 9.93
CA PRO A 402 -6.30 23.97 9.42
C PRO A 402 -6.48 25.14 10.41
N ASP A 403 -6.20 24.94 11.70
CA ASP A 403 -6.25 25.98 12.72
C ASP A 403 -5.10 27.01 12.65
N ASN A 404 -4.03 26.72 11.89
CA ASN A 404 -2.80 27.50 11.78
C ASN A 404 -2.01 27.68 13.09
N GLU A 405 -2.38 26.98 14.15
CA GLU A 405 -1.72 26.98 15.46
C GLU A 405 -0.91 25.70 15.67
N HIS A 406 -1.40 24.58 15.13
CA HIS A 406 -0.74 23.29 15.22
C HIS A 406 -0.15 22.84 13.89
N PHE A 407 0.93 22.08 13.97
CA PHE A 407 1.47 21.35 12.82
C PHE A 407 2.08 20.03 13.26
N ALA A 408 2.09 19.06 12.35
CA ALA A 408 2.65 17.75 12.59
C ALA A 408 3.98 17.57 11.84
N SER A 409 4.92 16.85 12.44
CA SER A 409 6.12 16.35 11.77
C SER A 409 6.28 14.85 11.97
N GLY A 410 6.69 14.15 10.91
CA GLY A 410 6.88 12.70 10.89
C GLY A 410 8.31 12.35 10.49
N GLY A 411 8.89 11.36 11.17
CA GLY A 411 10.29 11.00 11.01
C GLY A 411 10.57 9.52 10.72
N MET A 412 11.83 9.24 10.41
CA MET A 412 12.36 7.87 10.30
C MET A 412 12.44 7.13 11.65
N ASP A 413 12.17 7.84 12.74
CA ASP A 413 12.13 7.31 14.11
C ASP A 413 10.77 6.72 14.49
N MET A 414 9.86 6.54 13.53
CA MET A 414 8.50 6.00 13.72
C MET A 414 7.58 6.93 14.53
N MET A 415 8.05 8.14 14.84
CA MET A 415 7.34 9.12 15.67
C MET A 415 6.59 10.11 14.78
N VAL A 416 5.42 10.52 15.27
CA VAL A 416 4.78 11.76 14.85
C VAL A 416 4.69 12.69 16.05
N TYR A 417 5.11 13.92 15.88
CA TYR A 417 4.91 14.99 16.85
C TYR A 417 3.89 15.97 16.30
N VAL A 418 2.93 16.38 17.13
CA VAL A 418 2.09 17.53 16.85
C VAL A 418 2.54 18.64 17.78
N TRP A 419 2.99 19.74 17.19
CA TRP A 419 3.58 20.89 17.86
C TRP A 419 2.56 22.01 17.97
N THR A 420 2.67 22.79 19.04
CA THR A 420 1.90 24.01 19.27
C THR A 420 2.80 25.20 18.98
N LEU A 421 2.38 26.11 18.09
CA LEU A 421 3.24 27.21 17.67
C LEU A 421 3.43 28.25 18.78
N SER A 422 2.37 28.62 19.49
CA SER A 422 2.41 29.59 20.58
C SER A 422 3.10 29.07 21.85
N ASP A 423 3.21 27.74 22.00
CA ASP A 423 3.90 27.08 23.11
C ASP A 423 4.76 25.90 22.63
N PRO A 424 6.03 26.14 22.24
CA PRO A 424 6.92 25.11 21.71
C PRO A 424 7.23 23.94 22.65
N GLU A 425 6.97 24.08 23.96
CA GLU A 425 7.15 23.00 24.93
C GLU A 425 5.97 22.00 24.89
N THR A 426 4.77 22.47 24.53
CA THR A 426 3.56 21.67 24.45
C THR A 426 3.48 20.91 23.13
N ARG A 427 3.51 19.58 23.22
CA ARG A 427 3.43 18.69 22.05
C ARG A 427 2.74 17.37 22.36
N VAL A 428 1.92 16.92 21.40
CA VAL A 428 1.39 15.55 21.38
C VAL A 428 2.43 14.64 20.72
N LYS A 429 2.62 13.44 21.30
CA LYS A 429 3.58 12.44 20.79
C LYS A 429 2.83 11.17 20.41
N ILE A 430 2.85 10.82 19.13
CA ILE A 430 2.34 9.54 18.64
C ILE A 430 3.54 8.62 18.46
N GLN A 431 3.76 7.76 19.45
CA GLN A 431 4.83 6.78 19.43
C GLN A 431 4.46 5.57 18.57
N ASP A 432 5.44 5.01 17.85
CA ASP A 432 5.24 3.86 16.98
C ASP A 432 4.07 4.05 16.00
N ALA A 433 3.90 5.28 15.48
CA ALA A 433 2.84 5.62 14.53
C ALA A 433 2.81 4.60 13.39
N HIS A 434 3.99 4.20 12.91
CA HIS A 434 4.18 3.03 12.05
C HIS A 434 5.35 2.17 12.54
N ARG A 435 5.06 1.22 13.43
CA ARG A 435 6.07 0.37 14.07
C ARG A 435 6.99 -0.32 13.04
N LEU A 436 8.31 -0.21 13.25
CA LEU A 436 9.39 -0.71 12.38
C LEU A 436 9.50 -0.04 11.00
N HIS A 437 8.72 1.01 10.72
CA HIS A 437 8.71 1.69 9.43
C HIS A 437 8.68 3.22 9.59
N HIS A 438 9.14 3.93 8.56
CA HIS A 438 9.24 5.39 8.61
C HIS A 438 7.86 5.98 8.30
N VAL A 439 7.47 7.06 8.97
CA VAL A 439 6.30 7.85 8.51
C VAL A 439 6.69 8.47 7.18
N SER A 440 5.91 8.31 6.11
CA SER A 440 6.25 8.83 4.78
C SER A 440 5.56 10.15 4.45
N SER A 441 4.35 10.37 4.98
CA SER A 441 3.59 11.58 4.70
C SER A 441 2.52 11.83 5.77
N LEU A 442 2.07 13.08 5.86
CA LEU A 442 1.11 13.60 6.83
C LEU A 442 0.11 14.51 6.12
N ALA A 443 -1.15 14.50 6.55
CA ALA A 443 -2.11 15.57 6.25
C ALA A 443 -3.25 15.59 7.25
N TRP A 444 -3.91 16.74 7.37
CA TRP A 444 -5.01 16.96 8.31
C TRP A 444 -6.36 16.99 7.59
N LEU A 445 -7.30 16.15 8.01
CA LEU A 445 -8.67 16.16 7.50
C LEU A 445 -9.49 17.34 8.06
N ASP A 446 -9.20 17.68 9.32
CA ASP A 446 -9.71 18.79 10.10
C ASP A 446 -8.72 19.12 11.23
N GLU A 447 -9.06 20.06 12.10
CA GLU A 447 -8.20 20.53 13.20
C GLU A 447 -7.88 19.45 14.26
N HIS A 448 -8.62 18.33 14.27
CA HIS A 448 -8.48 17.26 15.27
C HIS A 448 -8.24 15.89 14.65
N THR A 449 -8.09 15.77 13.34
CA THR A 449 -7.95 14.47 12.66
C THR A 449 -6.74 14.47 11.74
N LEU A 450 -5.68 13.80 12.19
CA LEU A 450 -4.41 13.66 11.47
C LEU A 450 -4.37 12.32 10.73
N VAL A 451 -3.89 12.33 9.49
CA VAL A 451 -3.65 11.15 8.68
C VAL A 451 -2.16 10.92 8.52
N THR A 452 -1.72 9.68 8.70
CA THR A 452 -0.33 9.26 8.51
C THR A 452 -0.26 8.13 7.50
N THR A 453 0.79 8.12 6.66
CA THR A 453 1.13 6.98 5.81
C THR A 453 2.56 6.52 6.06
N SER A 454 2.89 5.31 5.60
CA SER A 454 4.23 4.76 5.78
C SER A 454 4.63 3.76 4.70
N HIS A 455 5.91 3.42 4.73
CA HIS A 455 6.50 2.34 3.96
C HIS A 455 5.97 0.94 4.33
N ASP A 456 5.19 0.81 5.41
CA ASP A 456 4.43 -0.41 5.75
C ASP A 456 3.16 -0.61 4.90
N ALA A 457 2.91 0.27 3.93
CA ALA A 457 1.74 0.28 3.05
C ALA A 457 0.39 0.57 3.73
N SER A 458 0.41 1.13 4.95
CA SER A 458 -0.80 1.50 5.69
C SER A 458 -1.07 3.00 5.68
N VAL A 459 -2.36 3.32 5.77
CA VAL A 459 -2.92 4.65 6.06
C VAL A 459 -3.55 4.56 7.46
N LYS A 460 -3.29 5.53 8.32
CA LYS A 460 -3.87 5.60 9.67
C LYS A 460 -4.45 6.97 9.94
N GLU A 461 -5.60 7.00 10.58
CA GLU A 461 -6.27 8.22 11.05
C GLU A 461 -6.17 8.29 12.57
N TRP A 462 -5.88 9.49 13.08
CA TRP A 462 -5.63 9.74 14.49
C TRP A 462 -6.47 10.93 14.95
N THR A 463 -7.30 10.72 15.97
CA THR A 463 -7.95 11.83 16.68
C THR A 463 -6.94 12.47 17.62
N ILE A 464 -6.70 13.77 17.44
CA ILE A 464 -5.77 14.58 18.22
C ILE A 464 -6.56 15.45 19.19
N THR A 465 -6.13 15.47 20.44
CA THR A 465 -6.65 16.35 21.47
C THR A 465 -5.47 17.12 22.05
N TYR A 466 -5.62 18.44 22.10
CA TYR A 466 -4.60 19.38 22.56
C TYR A 466 -4.70 19.62 24.06
#